data_AF-A0A2U1PZA5-F1
#
_entry.id   AF-A0A2U1PZA5-F1
#
_cell.length_a   1.000
_cell.length_b   1.000
_cell.length_c   1.000
_cell.angle_alpha   90.00
_cell.angle_beta   90.00
_cell.angle_gamma   90.00
#
_symmetry.space_group_name_H-M   'P 1'
#
loop_
_entity.id
_entity.type
_entity.pdbx_description
1 polymer ?
#
loop_
_entity_poly.entity_id
_entity_poly.type
_entity_poly.pdbx_seq_one_letter_code
_entity_poly.pdbx_strand_id
1 'polypeptide(L)'
;MKSENSNVIMDFLANSIFISITTPLLLLTILSVFFQTRKTKYHPIGGTVINMLINFKRLHHYMADLSAKYKTFRILSPFHGEIFTTDPAIVEYILKTNFENYGKPLDALLVGVPN
;
A
#
# COMPACT_ATOMS: atom_id res chain seq x y z
N MET A 1 5.56 -28.73 -44.87
CA MET A 1 6.66 -28.04 -44.15
C MET A 1 6.19 -27.02 -43.10
N LYS A 2 5.20 -26.14 -43.35
CA LYS A 2 4.70 -25.18 -42.33
C LYS A 2 3.90 -25.85 -41.20
N SER A 3 3.10 -26.87 -41.52
CA SER A 3 2.24 -27.60 -40.58
C SER A 3 3.03 -28.38 -39.51
N GLU A 4 4.12 -29.02 -39.92
CA GLU A 4 4.92 -29.89 -39.06
C GLU A 4 5.66 -29.11 -37.96
N ASN A 5 6.22 -27.94 -38.29
CA ASN A 5 6.85 -27.07 -37.31
C ASN A 5 5.84 -26.50 -36.29
N SER A 6 4.58 -26.30 -36.68
CA SER A 6 3.54 -25.83 -35.75
C SER A 6 3.21 -26.88 -34.69
N ASN A 7 3.20 -28.16 -35.06
CA ASN A 7 2.88 -29.25 -34.13
C ASN A 7 4.02 -29.45 -33.13
N VAL A 8 5.27 -29.42 -33.59
CA VAL A 8 6.46 -29.51 -32.73
C VAL A 8 6.50 -28.39 -31.69
N ILE A 9 6.08 -27.17 -32.07
CA ILE A 9 5.99 -26.05 -31.15
C ILE A 9 4.88 -26.28 -30.11
N MET A 10 3.70 -26.75 -30.53
CA MET A 10 2.58 -27.00 -29.62
C MET A 10 2.89 -28.11 -28.61
N ASP A 11 3.59 -29.17 -29.01
CA ASP A 11 4.01 -30.26 -28.13
C ASP A 11 5.04 -29.80 -27.10
N PHE A 12 5.95 -28.90 -27.49
CA PHE A 12 6.90 -28.27 -26.59
C PHE A 12 6.21 -27.35 -25.56
N LEU A 13 5.22 -26.57 -25.99
CA LEU A 13 4.42 -25.70 -25.11
C LEU A 13 3.52 -26.48 -24.16
N ALA A 14 3.02 -27.66 -24.57
CA ALA A 14 2.15 -28.53 -23.77
C ALA A 14 2.92 -29.42 -22.77
N ASN A 15 4.25 -29.41 -22.80
CA ASN A 15 5.07 -30.20 -21.88
C ASN A 15 4.89 -29.75 -20.42
N SER A 16 4.56 -30.69 -19.52
CA SER A 16 4.24 -30.41 -18.12
C SER A 16 5.38 -29.72 -17.36
N ILE A 17 6.63 -30.06 -17.69
CA ILE A 17 7.84 -29.44 -17.12
C ILE A 17 7.94 -27.98 -17.56
N PHE A 18 7.66 -27.71 -18.83
CA PHE A 18 7.69 -26.35 -19.38
C PHE A 18 6.59 -25.48 -18.75
N ILE A 19 5.37 -26.01 -18.61
CA ILE A 19 4.25 -25.32 -17.95
C ILE A 19 4.58 -25.03 -16.48
N SER A 20 5.17 -25.98 -15.74
CA SER A 20 5.51 -25.81 -14.33
C SER A 20 6.57 -24.73 -14.08
N ILE A 21 7.44 -24.44 -15.05
CA ILE A 21 8.49 -23.41 -14.94
C ILE A 21 7.97 -22.05 -15.43
N THR A 22 7.21 -22.05 -16.52
CA THR A 22 6.70 -20.81 -17.13
C THR A 22 5.59 -20.18 -16.29
N THR A 23 4.76 -20.97 -15.62
CA THR A 23 3.67 -20.45 -14.77
C THR A 23 4.14 -19.58 -13.59
N PRO A 24 5.10 -20.00 -12.72
CA PRO A 24 5.60 -19.13 -11.66
C PRO A 24 6.39 -17.96 -12.22
N LEU A 25 7.12 -18.14 -13.33
CA LEU A 25 7.88 -17.05 -13.95
C LEU A 25 6.95 -15.96 -14.50
N LEU A 26 5.88 -16.35 -15.19
CA LEU A 26 4.84 -15.43 -15.68
C LEU A 26 4.08 -14.77 -14.53
N LEU A 27 3.78 -15.51 -13.45
CA LEU A 27 3.16 -14.94 -12.26
C LEU A 27 4.08 -13.91 -11.60
N LEU A 28 5.38 -14.19 -11.49
CA LEU A 28 6.37 -13.27 -10.94
C LEU A 28 6.55 -12.01 -11.80
N THR A 29 6.53 -12.13 -13.13
CA THR A 29 6.60 -10.96 -14.03
C THR A 29 5.34 -10.11 -13.99
N ILE A 30 4.15 -10.73 -13.95
CA ILE A 30 2.89 -10.00 -13.76
C ILE A 30 2.89 -9.29 -12.41
N LEU A 31 3.32 -9.98 -11.35
CA LEU A 31 3.37 -9.43 -10.00
C LEU A 31 4.38 -8.28 -9.90
N SER A 32 5.56 -8.40 -10.53
CA SER A 32 6.57 -7.34 -10.51
C SER A 32 6.11 -6.10 -11.28
N VAL A 33 5.50 -6.26 -12.46
CA VAL A 33 4.90 -5.15 -13.22
C VAL A 33 3.74 -4.52 -12.46
N PHE A 34 2.90 -5.32 -11.80
CA PHE A 34 1.80 -4.83 -10.97
C PHE A 34 2.30 -4.02 -9.76
N PHE A 35 3.38 -4.46 -9.10
CA PHE A 35 3.98 -3.69 -8.01
C PHE A 35 4.72 -2.43 -8.50
N GLN A 36 5.32 -2.48 -9.69
CA GLN A 36 6.09 -1.36 -10.24
C GLN A 36 5.21 -0.25 -10.83
N THR A 37 4.00 -0.58 -11.29
CA THR A 37 3.00 0.38 -11.78
C THR A 37 2.32 1.18 -10.65
N ARG A 38 2.52 0.80 -9.38
CA ARG A 38 2.04 1.53 -8.20
C ARG A 38 2.99 2.69 -7.82
N LYS A 39 3.40 3.53 -8.78
CA LYS A 39 3.92 4.87 -8.45
C LYS A 39 2.72 5.69 -7.95
N THR A 40 2.39 5.53 -6.68
CA THR A 40 1.22 6.19 -6.12
C THR A 40 1.46 7.68 -6.03
N LYS A 41 0.50 8.49 -6.51
CA LYS A 41 0.35 9.93 -6.22
C LYS A 41 0.21 10.23 -4.71
N TYR A 42 0.23 9.18 -3.89
CA TYR A 42 -0.05 9.20 -2.48
C TYR A 42 1.25 9.18 -1.67
N HIS A 43 1.17 9.75 -0.46
CA HIS A 43 2.23 9.72 0.54
C HIS A 43 2.70 8.28 0.81
N PRO A 44 3.99 8.09 1.13
CA PRO A 44 4.54 6.76 1.40
C PRO A 44 3.80 6.08 2.56
N ILE A 45 3.69 4.75 2.46
CA ILE A 45 3.18 3.92 3.55
C ILE A 45 4.31 3.81 4.58
N GLY A 46 4.13 4.47 5.73
CA GLY A 46 5.08 4.46 6.84
C GLY A 46 5.00 3.17 7.67
N GLY A 47 3.86 2.48 7.65
CA GLY A 47 3.70 1.20 8.32
C GLY A 47 2.25 0.72 8.37
N THR A 48 2.01 -0.29 9.20
CA THR A 48 0.67 -0.84 9.49
C THR A 48 0.35 -0.70 10.97
N VAL A 49 -0.93 -0.78 11.33
CA VAL A 49 -1.36 -0.83 12.74
C VAL A 49 -0.71 -2.01 13.48
N ILE A 50 -0.45 -3.12 12.79
CA ILE A 50 0.26 -4.28 13.36
C ILE A 50 1.69 -3.89 13.77
N ASN A 51 2.42 -3.12 12.94
CA ASN A 51 3.76 -2.66 13.31
C ASN A 51 3.75 -1.77 14.55
N MET A 52 2.71 -0.94 14.69
CA MET A 52 2.47 -0.14 15.89
C MET A 52 2.19 -1.01 17.13
N LEU A 53 1.40 -2.07 16.99
CA LEU A 53 1.12 -3.03 18.08
C LEU A 53 2.36 -3.81 18.49
N ILE A 54 3.18 -4.27 17.54
CA ILE A 54 4.46 -4.94 17.82
C ILE A 54 5.41 -4.00 18.58
N ASN A 55 5.44 -2.72 18.19
CA ASN A 55 6.25 -1.68 18.83
C ASN A 55 5.54 -0.92 19.95
N PHE A 56 4.45 -1.47 20.53
CA PHE A 56 3.59 -0.73 21.46
C PHE A 56 4.35 -0.12 22.65
N LYS A 57 5.30 -0.86 23.22
CA LYS A 57 6.14 -0.38 24.34
C LYS A 57 7.01 0.85 23.99
N ARG A 58 7.29 1.07 22.71
CA ARG A 58 8.09 2.17 22.19
C ARG A 58 7.33 2.93 21.10
N LEU A 59 6.00 2.98 21.20
CA LEU A 59 5.16 3.50 20.14
C LEU A 59 5.52 4.94 19.77
N HIS A 60 5.73 5.79 20.77
CA HIS A 60 6.12 7.19 20.54
C HIS A 60 7.47 7.31 19.83
N HIS A 61 8.46 6.48 20.19
CA HIS A 61 9.74 6.45 19.49
C HIS A 61 9.58 5.96 18.05
N TYR A 62 8.82 4.89 17.85
CA TYR A 62 8.52 4.36 16.52
C TYR A 62 7.84 5.41 15.63
N MET A 63 6.87 6.15 16.16
CA MET A 63 6.21 7.23 15.42
C MET A 63 7.15 8.41 15.17
N ALA A 64 8.00 8.78 16.13
CA ALA A 64 8.98 9.83 15.95
C ALA A 64 10.01 9.48 14.86
N ASP A 65 10.48 8.23 14.83
CA ASP A 65 11.40 7.73 13.80
C ASP A 65 10.74 7.76 12.41
N LEU A 66 9.45 7.40 12.32
CA LEU A 66 8.67 7.51 11.09
C LEU A 66 8.48 8.95 10.64
N SER A 67 8.15 9.86 11.56
CA SER A 67 8.00 11.30 11.29
C SER A 67 9.32 11.97 10.89
N ALA A 68 10.44 11.54 11.47
CA ALA A 68 11.77 12.02 11.09
C ALA A 68 12.12 11.57 9.66
N LYS A 69 11.71 10.36 9.28
CA LYS A 69 11.95 9.79 7.95
C LYS A 69 11.00 10.35 6.89
N TYR A 70 9.74 10.57 7.24
CA TYR A 70 8.69 11.01 6.34
C TYR A 70 7.89 12.16 6.98
N LYS A 71 7.88 13.34 6.36
CA LYS A 71 7.07 14.49 6.85
C LYS A 71 5.57 14.21 6.82
N THR A 72 5.11 13.44 5.83
CA THR A 72 3.73 13.00 5.71
C THR A 72 3.72 11.55 5.25
N PHE A 73 3.06 10.68 6.00
CA PHE A 73 3.01 9.25 5.73
C PHE A 73 1.66 8.65 6.09
N ARG A 74 1.43 7.43 5.60
CA ARG A 74 0.19 6.68 5.87
C ARG A 74 0.47 5.47 6.74
N ILE A 75 -0.43 5.21 7.67
CA ILE A 75 -0.50 3.93 8.37
C ILE A 75 -1.72 3.19 7.86
N LEU A 76 -1.50 1.94 7.44
CA LEU A 76 -2.58 1.06 7.03
C LEU A 76 -3.24 0.46 8.27
N SER A 77 -4.48 0.85 8.53
CA SER A 77 -5.39 0.18 9.44
C SER A 77 -6.25 -0.80 8.64
N PRO A 78 -6.73 -1.91 9.24
CA PRO A 78 -7.57 -2.89 8.53
C PRO A 78 -8.84 -2.28 7.93
N PHE A 79 -9.36 -1.20 8.52
CA PHE A 79 -10.64 -0.61 8.15
C PHE A 79 -10.52 0.77 7.50
N HIS A 80 -9.39 1.47 7.66
CA HIS A 80 -9.18 2.80 7.10
C HIS A 80 -7.69 3.12 6.92
N GLY A 81 -7.39 4.13 6.11
CA GLY A 81 -6.03 4.68 6.02
C GLY A 81 -5.90 5.88 6.94
N GLU A 82 -4.99 5.83 7.91
CA GLU A 82 -4.65 6.99 8.72
C GLU A 82 -3.50 7.76 8.06
N ILE A 83 -3.60 9.09 8.02
CA ILE A 83 -2.55 9.96 7.48
C ILE A 83 -1.96 10.75 8.64
N PHE A 84 -0.65 10.61 8.81
CA PHE A 84 0.12 11.37 9.79
C PHE A 84 0.94 12.42 9.05
N THR A 85 0.94 13.64 9.57
CA THR A 85 1.75 14.72 9.04
C THR A 85 2.41 15.50 10.18
N THR A 86 3.69 15.77 9.99
CA THR A 86 4.50 16.68 10.80
C THR A 86 4.98 17.87 9.99
N ASP A 87 4.36 18.11 8.82
CA ASP A 87 4.64 19.29 8.02
C ASP A 87 3.99 20.52 8.68
N PRO A 88 4.80 21.50 9.17
CA PRO A 88 4.26 22.65 9.89
C PRO A 88 3.26 23.46 9.06
N ALA A 89 3.42 23.52 7.72
CA ALA A 89 2.49 24.25 6.87
C ALA A 89 1.11 23.59 6.80
N ILE A 90 1.07 22.25 6.76
CA ILE A 90 -0.19 21.48 6.76
C ILE A 90 -0.85 21.57 8.13
N VAL A 91 -0.06 21.42 9.21
CA VAL A 91 -0.54 21.54 10.59
C VAL A 91 -1.14 22.93 10.82
N GLU A 92 -0.42 23.99 10.44
CA GLU A 92 -0.91 25.37 10.54
C GLU A 92 -2.23 25.56 9.78
N TYR A 93 -2.33 25.05 8.55
CA TYR A 93 -3.56 25.11 7.78
C TYR A 93 -4.74 24.41 8.46
N ILE A 94 -4.53 23.19 8.97
CA ILE A 94 -5.59 22.44 9.68
C ILE A 94 -6.05 23.22 10.91
N LEU A 95 -5.11 23.73 11.71
CA LEU A 95 -5.40 24.45 12.94
C LEU A 95 -6.07 25.81 12.69
N LYS A 96 -5.72 26.52 11.60
CA LYS A 96 -6.30 27.83 11.28
C LYS A 96 -7.63 27.76 10.54
N THR A 97 -7.78 26.79 9.63
CA THR A 97 -8.87 26.82 8.63
C THR A 97 -9.88 25.70 8.79
N ASN A 98 -9.51 24.54 9.37
CA ASN A 98 -10.35 23.35 9.34
C ASN A 98 -10.44 22.65 10.71
N PHE A 99 -10.11 23.34 11.79
CA PHE A 99 -9.96 22.73 13.13
C PHE A 99 -11.24 22.03 13.60
N GLU A 100 -12.41 22.64 13.36
CA GLU A 100 -13.72 22.08 13.73
C GLU A 100 -14.00 20.69 13.14
N ASN A 101 -13.39 20.36 12.01
CA ASN A 101 -13.57 19.06 11.37
C ASN A 101 -12.62 17.96 11.92
N TYR A 102 -11.57 18.34 12.66
CA TYR A 102 -10.49 17.44 13.07
C TYR A 102 -10.51 17.01 14.56
N GLY A 103 -11.62 17.21 15.27
CA GLY A 103 -11.80 16.78 16.67
C GLY A 103 -12.99 15.85 16.91
N LYS A 104 -13.51 15.21 15.85
CA LYS A 104 -14.75 14.42 15.94
C LYS A 104 -14.48 13.10 16.69
N PRO A 105 -15.31 12.72 17.68
CA PRO A 105 -15.20 11.42 18.31
C PRO A 105 -15.40 10.31 17.28
N LEU A 106 -14.81 9.14 17.54
CA LEU A 106 -14.82 7.97 16.66
C LEU A 106 -16.25 7.60 16.18
N ASP A 107 -17.25 7.90 17.01
CA ASP A 107 -18.67 7.68 16.76
C ASP A 107 -19.17 8.44 15.50
N ALA A 108 -18.62 9.61 15.23
CA ALA A 108 -18.95 10.42 14.05
C ALA A 108 -18.29 9.91 12.75
N LEU A 109 -17.34 8.97 12.84
CA LEU A 109 -16.74 8.28 11.69
C LEU A 109 -17.42 6.94 11.40
N LEU A 110 -18.06 6.32 12.40
CA LEU A 110 -18.80 5.05 12.26
C LEU A 110 -20.23 5.26 11.78
N VAL A 111 -20.84 6.40 12.11
CA VAL A 111 -22.09 6.85 11.52
C VAL A 111 -21.72 7.71 10.33
N GLY A 112 -21.72 7.14 9.12
CA GLY A 112 -21.51 7.90 7.89
C GLY A 112 -22.49 9.08 7.85
N VAL A 113 -22.00 10.28 8.17
CA VAL A 113 -22.79 11.50 8.16
C VAL A 113 -23.17 11.76 6.70
N PRO A 114 -24.46 11.69 6.32
CA PRO A 114 -24.89 12.16 5.02
C PRO A 114 -24.70 13.68 4.98
N ASN A 115 -24.17 14.15 3.85
CA ASN A 115 -23.96 15.57 3.54
C ASN A 115 -25.21 16.42 3.75
#